data_AF-J2VHH2-F1
#
_entry.id   AF-J2VHH2-F1
#
_cell.length_a   1.000
_cell.length_b   1.000
_cell.length_c   1.000
_cell.angle_alpha   90.00
_cell.angle_beta   90.00
_cell.angle_gamma   90.00
#
_symmetry.space_group_name_H-M   'P 1'
#
loop_
_entity.id
_entity.type
_entity.pdbx_description
1 polymer ?
#
loop_
_entity_poly.entity_id
_entity_poly.type
_entity_poly.pdbx_seq_one_letter_code
_entity_poly.pdbx_strand_id
1 'polypeptide(L)'
;MNRLNTVMIQLRSLMPSVSKEVRVSMTELDAIQRNLRMCVSILEILGNSRPNADDSEAMTHLQSALKTEHRQIRVQLIGMARALKSGASQRLSRPAESPSDSTLDAPVYSPLDGYRLLTRQLTANIDEMRQRLAKTAPRWNI
;
A
#
# COMPACT_ATOMS: atom_id res chain seq x y z
N MET A 1 16.87 4.20 -0.36
CA MET A 1 15.87 5.05 -1.05
C MET A 1 16.23 5.46 -2.47
N ASN A 2 17.47 5.90 -2.76
CA ASN A 2 17.85 6.35 -4.10
C ASN A 2 17.51 5.37 -5.23
N ARG A 3 17.74 4.06 -5.04
CA ARG A 3 17.38 3.04 -6.04
C ARG A 3 15.87 2.97 -6.34
N LEU A 4 15.02 3.10 -5.32
CA LEU A 4 13.55 3.12 -5.49
C LEU A 4 13.12 4.37 -6.26
N ASN A 5 13.68 5.54 -5.92
CA ASN A 5 13.42 6.79 -6.63
C ASN A 5 13.83 6.70 -8.10
N THR A 6 15.00 6.13 -8.40
CA THR A 6 15.45 5.89 -9.77
C THR A 6 14.47 4.98 -10.54
N VAL A 7 14.03 3.88 -9.92
CA VAL A 7 13.05 2.97 -10.54
C VAL A 7 11.72 3.67 -10.79
N MET A 8 11.23 4.50 -9.86
CA MET A 8 9.98 5.25 -10.06
C MET A 8 10.07 6.24 -11.24
N ILE A 9 11.23 6.88 -11.43
CA ILE A 9 11.48 7.74 -12.59
C ILE A 9 11.47 6.92 -13.88
N GLN A 10 12.15 5.77 -13.90
CA GLN A 10 12.16 4.86 -15.05
C GLN A 10 10.76 4.33 -15.38
N LEU A 11 9.96 3.96 -14.39
CA LEU A 11 8.58 3.54 -14.62
C LEU A 11 7.75 4.65 -15.28
N ARG A 12 8.02 5.92 -14.94
CA ARG A 12 7.32 7.08 -15.54
C ARG A 12 7.65 7.25 -17.02
N SER A 13 8.90 7.03 -17.43
CA SER A 13 9.29 7.13 -18.84
C SER A 13 8.68 6.02 -19.71
N LEU A 14 8.33 4.87 -19.12
CA LEU A 14 7.70 3.75 -19.81
C LEU A 14 6.17 3.90 -19.97
N MET A 15 5.54 4.79 -19.21
CA MET A 15 4.07 4.94 -19.19
C MET A 15 3.43 5.16 -20.57
N PRO A 16 4.00 5.97 -21.50
CA PRO A 16 3.39 6.16 -22.82
C PRO A 16 3.32 4.86 -23.64
N SER A 17 4.33 3.99 -23.50
CA SER A 17 4.34 2.69 -24.16
C SER A 17 3.32 1.75 -23.54
N VAL A 18 3.33 1.65 -22.20
CA VAL A 18 2.38 0.82 -21.44
C VAL A 18 0.93 1.24 -21.70
N SER A 19 0.65 2.53 -21.74
CA SER A 19 -0.68 3.07 -22.04
C SER A 19 -1.23 2.55 -23.36
N LYS A 20 -0.39 2.49 -24.40
CA LYS A 20 -0.76 1.95 -25.72
C LYS A 20 -0.97 0.44 -25.68
N GLU A 21 -0.08 -0.28 -25.00
CA GLU A 21 -0.07 -1.74 -24.97
C GLU A 21 -1.27 -2.33 -24.23
N VAL A 22 -1.58 -1.83 -23.03
CA VAL A 22 -2.69 -2.34 -22.19
C VAL A 22 -3.96 -1.48 -22.25
N ARG A 23 -4.01 -0.47 -23.15
CA ARG A 23 -5.20 0.39 -23.36
C ARG A 23 -5.73 1.01 -22.06
N VAL A 24 -4.81 1.47 -21.22
CA VAL A 24 -5.08 2.21 -19.98
C VAL A 24 -4.71 3.67 -20.21
N SER A 25 -5.54 4.60 -19.73
CA SER A 25 -5.25 6.04 -19.91
C SER A 25 -4.00 6.46 -19.13
N MET A 26 -3.29 7.45 -19.64
CA MET A 26 -2.16 8.06 -18.92
C MET A 26 -2.56 8.56 -17.54
N THR A 27 -3.76 9.14 -17.41
CA THR A 27 -4.31 9.60 -16.12
C THR A 27 -4.44 8.47 -15.10
N GLU A 28 -4.88 7.28 -15.51
CA GLU A 28 -5.02 6.15 -14.59
C GLU A 28 -3.64 5.59 -14.20
N LEU A 29 -2.70 5.51 -15.15
CA LEU A 29 -1.33 5.12 -14.84
C LEU A 29 -0.66 6.12 -13.88
N ASP A 30 -0.89 7.42 -14.05
CA ASP A 30 -0.39 8.46 -13.14
C ASP A 30 -0.98 8.31 -11.74
N ALA A 31 -2.26 7.98 -11.63
CA ALA A 31 -2.92 7.73 -10.34
C ALA A 31 -2.32 6.50 -9.64
N ILE A 32 -2.08 5.40 -10.37
CA ILE A 32 -1.40 4.21 -9.83
C ILE A 32 0.02 4.55 -9.36
N GLN A 33 0.79 5.31 -10.16
CA GLN A 33 2.12 5.76 -9.76
C GLN A 33 2.10 6.67 -8.52
N ARG A 34 1.09 7.55 -8.41
CA ARG A 34 0.91 8.39 -7.23
C ARG A 34 0.68 7.54 -5.98
N ASN A 35 -0.19 6.53 -6.05
CA ASN A 35 -0.43 5.63 -4.92
C ASN A 35 0.83 4.85 -4.54
N LEU A 36 1.61 4.38 -5.53
CA LEU A 36 2.91 3.75 -5.25
C LEU A 36 3.87 4.69 -4.52
N ARG A 37 4.01 5.94 -4.99
CA ARG A 37 4.84 6.96 -4.32
C ARG A 37 4.37 7.21 -2.89
N MET A 38 3.06 7.35 -2.66
CA MET A 38 2.52 7.52 -1.32
C MET A 38 2.78 6.31 -0.41
N CYS A 39 2.70 5.08 -0.93
CA CYS A 39 3.05 3.88 -0.16
C CYS A 39 4.51 3.95 0.30
N VAL A 40 5.43 4.32 -0.60
CA VAL A 40 6.86 4.44 -0.29
C VAL A 40 7.10 5.52 0.77
N SER A 41 6.50 6.71 0.62
CA SER A 41 6.65 7.79 1.60
C SER A 41 6.08 7.43 2.98
N ILE A 42 4.93 6.76 3.06
CA ILE A 42 4.38 6.33 4.35
C ILE A 42 5.28 5.27 5.00
N LEU A 43 5.81 4.32 4.22
CA LEU A 43 6.77 3.32 4.72
C LEU A 43 8.07 3.94 5.21
N GLU A 44 8.56 4.99 4.55
CA GLU A 44 9.72 5.77 5.00
C GLU A 44 9.46 6.43 6.35
N ILE A 45 8.31 7.10 6.51
CA ILE A 45 7.93 7.75 7.76
C ILE A 45 7.79 6.70 8.86
N LEU A 46 7.06 5.61 8.62
CA LEU A 46 6.91 4.51 9.58
C LEU A 46 8.27 3.90 9.98
N GLY A 47 9.20 3.78 9.04
CA GLY A 47 10.55 3.30 9.32
C GLY A 47 11.33 4.22 10.25
N ASN A 48 11.18 5.54 10.09
CA ASN A 48 11.87 6.55 10.88
C ASN A 48 11.15 6.91 12.19
N SER A 49 9.84 6.68 12.27
CA SER A 49 9.00 6.97 13.44
C SER A 49 8.69 5.73 14.28
N ARG A 50 9.45 4.65 14.09
CA ARG A 50 9.27 3.41 14.86
C ARG A 50 9.48 3.72 16.35
N PRO A 51 8.56 3.33 17.25
CA PRO A 51 8.76 3.61 18.67
C PRO A 51 9.97 2.84 19.22
N ASN A 52 10.53 3.33 20.33
CA ASN A 52 11.78 2.81 20.88
C ASN A 52 11.71 1.29 21.11
N ALA A 53 12.69 0.56 20.58
CA ALA A 53 12.75 -0.90 20.66
C ALA A 53 13.07 -1.40 22.08
N ASP A 54 13.63 -0.54 22.93
CA ASP A 54 13.97 -0.88 24.32
C ASP A 54 12.74 -1.06 25.21
N ASP A 55 11.57 -0.53 24.80
CA ASP A 55 10.30 -0.72 25.49
C ASP A 55 9.57 -1.95 24.93
N SER A 56 9.91 -3.12 25.47
CA SER A 56 9.36 -4.42 25.06
C SER A 56 7.84 -4.52 25.24
N GLU A 57 7.29 -3.89 26.29
CA GLU A 57 5.84 -3.90 26.54
C GLU A 57 5.10 -3.07 25.49
N ALA A 58 5.55 -1.83 25.23
CA ALA A 58 4.97 -0.98 24.19
C ALA A 58 5.09 -1.63 22.79
N MET A 59 6.19 -2.30 22.51
CA MET A 59 6.37 -3.07 21.25
C MET A 59 5.40 -4.24 21.13
N THR A 60 5.18 -4.99 22.21
CA THR A 60 4.25 -6.11 22.22
C THR A 60 2.81 -5.64 22.03
N HIS A 61 2.42 -4.56 22.71
CA HIS A 61 1.12 -3.92 22.54
C HIS A 61 0.92 -3.41 21.10
N LEU A 62 1.91 -2.73 20.52
CA LEU A 62 1.84 -2.25 19.14
C LEU A 62 1.70 -3.39 18.12
N GLN A 63 2.50 -4.45 18.27
CA GLN A 63 2.43 -5.61 17.38
C GLN A 63 1.07 -6.30 17.45
N SER A 64 0.51 -6.45 18.66
CA SER A 64 -0.83 -6.98 18.87
C SER A 64 -1.88 -6.10 18.19
N ALA A 65 -1.81 -4.78 18.42
CA ALA A 65 -2.75 -3.80 17.90
C ALA A 65 -2.75 -3.66 16.37
N LEU A 66 -1.63 -3.94 15.70
CA LEU A 66 -1.47 -3.82 14.24
C LEU A 66 -1.40 -5.16 13.50
N LYS A 67 -1.60 -6.27 14.20
CA LYS A 67 -1.45 -7.62 13.63
C LYS A 67 -2.34 -7.83 12.40
N THR A 68 -3.58 -7.33 12.46
CA THR A 68 -4.57 -7.44 11.39
C THR A 68 -4.16 -6.60 10.19
N GLU A 69 -3.81 -5.33 10.40
CA GLU A 69 -3.37 -4.40 9.36
C GLU A 69 -2.11 -4.91 8.66
N HIS A 70 -1.10 -5.38 9.40
CA HIS A 70 0.13 -5.93 8.82
C HIS A 70 -0.16 -7.17 7.96
N ARG A 71 -1.02 -8.07 8.43
CA ARG A 71 -1.44 -9.25 7.65
C ARG A 71 -2.15 -8.83 6.36
N GLN A 72 -3.06 -7.87 6.45
CA GLN A 72 -3.82 -7.35 5.33
C GLN A 72 -2.92 -6.69 4.28
N ILE A 73 -2.04 -5.79 4.71
CA ILE A 73 -1.02 -5.15 3.86
C ILE A 73 -0.23 -6.21 3.10
N ARG A 74 0.29 -7.22 3.81
CA ARG A 74 1.05 -8.31 3.19
C ARG A 74 0.24 -9.08 2.16
N VAL A 75 -1.00 -9.47 2.49
CA VAL A 75 -1.88 -10.22 1.58
C VAL A 75 -2.19 -9.42 0.33
N GLN A 76 -2.50 -8.13 0.46
CA GLN A 76 -2.80 -7.26 -0.68
C GLN A 76 -1.59 -7.04 -1.57
N LEU A 77 -0.43 -6.70 -1.00
CA LEU A 77 0.80 -6.48 -1.77
C LEU A 77 1.21 -7.74 -2.55
N ILE A 78 1.17 -8.92 -1.92
CA ILE A 78 1.46 -10.18 -2.60
C ILE A 78 0.40 -10.48 -3.67
N GLY A 79 -0.87 -10.19 -3.40
CA GLY A 79 -1.96 -10.34 -4.35
C GLY A 79 -1.76 -9.50 -5.61
N MET A 80 -1.46 -8.22 -5.44
CA MET A 80 -1.16 -7.29 -6.54
C MET A 80 0.09 -7.70 -7.31
N ALA A 81 1.18 -8.06 -6.61
CA ALA A 81 2.41 -8.51 -7.26
C ALA A 81 2.19 -9.76 -8.13
N ARG A 82 1.39 -10.72 -7.64
CA ARG A 82 1.03 -11.92 -8.42
C ARG A 82 0.15 -11.59 -9.62
N ALA A 83 -0.83 -10.70 -9.45
CA ALA A 83 -1.69 -10.27 -10.53
C ALA A 83 -0.89 -9.58 -11.65
N LEU A 84 0.05 -8.70 -11.28
CA LEU A 84 0.94 -8.00 -12.23
C LEU A 84 1.97 -8.92 -12.89
N LYS A 85 2.47 -9.95 -12.19
CA LYS A 85 3.50 -10.85 -12.72
C LYS A 85 2.95 -11.96 -13.62
N SER A 86 1.77 -12.49 -13.30
CA SER A 86 1.27 -13.73 -13.92
C SER A 86 -0.20 -13.66 -14.36
N GLY A 87 -0.77 -12.46 -14.47
CA GLY A 87 -2.17 -12.28 -14.89
C GLY A 87 -3.22 -12.81 -13.91
N ALA A 88 -2.85 -13.15 -12.66
CA ALA A 88 -3.74 -13.70 -11.64
C ALA A 88 -4.71 -12.64 -11.05
N SER A 89 -5.46 -11.96 -11.92
CA SER A 89 -6.31 -10.80 -11.66
C SER A 89 -7.43 -11.06 -10.66
N GLN A 90 -7.90 -12.30 -10.53
CA GLN A 90 -8.89 -12.71 -9.52
C GLN A 90 -8.45 -12.34 -8.08
N ARG A 91 -7.14 -12.30 -7.81
CA ARG A 91 -6.59 -11.88 -6.51
C ARG A 91 -6.84 -10.41 -6.20
N LEU A 92 -7.06 -9.59 -7.22
CA LEU A 92 -7.41 -8.19 -7.06
C LEU A 92 -8.87 -8.00 -6.70
N SER A 93 -9.75 -8.97 -6.93
CA SER A 93 -11.18 -8.86 -6.61
C SER A 93 -11.50 -9.23 -5.17
N ARG A 94 -10.54 -9.79 -4.41
CA ARG A 94 -10.75 -10.16 -3.01
C ARG A 94 -10.98 -8.88 -2.19
N PRO A 95 -12.14 -8.75 -1.51
CA PRO A 95 -12.38 -7.62 -0.62
C PRO A 95 -11.30 -7.57 0.45
N ALA A 96 -10.76 -6.37 0.65
CA ALA A 96 -10.01 -6.06 1.84
C ALA A 96 -10.97 -6.16 3.03
N GLU A 97 -10.63 -6.96 4.03
CA GLU A 97 -11.34 -6.91 5.30
C GLU A 97 -11.15 -5.49 5.85
N SER A 98 -12.24 -4.72 5.96
CA SER A 98 -12.15 -3.35 6.49
C SER A 98 -11.55 -3.45 7.89
N PRO A 99 -10.51 -2.67 8.23
CA PRO A 99 -10.03 -2.64 9.59
C PRO A 99 -11.23 -2.29 10.47
N SER A 100 -11.58 -3.20 11.37
CA SER A 100 -12.68 -3.02 12.30
C SER A 100 -12.53 -1.66 12.98
N ASP A 101 -13.60 -0.86 12.97
CA ASP A 101 -13.71 0.40 13.70
C ASP A 101 -13.59 0.12 15.21
N SER A 102 -12.37 -0.17 15.66
CA SER A 102 -11.99 0.07 17.05
C SER A 102 -11.89 1.58 17.15
N THR A 103 -12.99 2.17 17.58
CA THR A 103 -13.14 3.57 17.93
C THR A 103 -11.88 4.02 18.68
N LEU A 104 -11.17 4.99 18.10
CA LEU A 104 -10.21 5.79 18.84
C LEU A 104 -11.04 6.72 19.73
N ASP A 105 -11.68 6.18 20.76
CA ASP A 105 -12.69 6.87 21.58
C ASP A 105 -12.06 7.82 22.63
N ALA A 106 -10.75 8.07 22.52
CA ALA A 106 -10.06 9.08 23.31
C ALA A 106 -8.91 9.66 22.48
N PRO A 107 -8.72 11.00 22.46
CA PRO A 107 -7.55 11.60 21.86
C PRO A 107 -6.36 11.35 22.79
N VAL A 108 -5.74 10.19 22.67
CA VAL A 108 -4.43 9.95 23.26
C VAL A 108 -3.41 10.40 22.22
N TYR A 109 -2.69 11.48 22.54
CA TYR A 109 -1.61 12.01 21.72
C TYR A 109 -0.31 11.24 21.99
N SER A 110 -0.32 9.92 21.81
CA SER A 110 0.90 9.11 21.90
C SER A 110 1.57 9.00 20.52
N PRO A 111 2.92 9.01 20.43
CA PRO A 111 3.63 8.64 19.21
C PRO A 111 3.18 7.29 18.63
N LEU A 112 2.69 6.37 19.46
CA LEU A 112 2.06 5.12 19.03
C LEU A 112 0.79 5.34 18.19
N ASP A 113 -0.04 6.31 18.54
CA ASP A 113 -1.28 6.59 17.81
C ASP A 113 -0.98 7.20 16.43
N GLY A 114 0.06 8.03 16.34
CA GLY A 114 0.60 8.49 15.06
C GLY A 114 1.07 7.33 14.16
N TYR A 115 1.81 6.37 14.72
CA TYR A 115 2.26 5.18 13.99
C TYR A 115 1.08 4.32 13.51
N ARG A 116 0.07 4.11 14.36
CA ARG A 116 -1.14 3.36 14.01
C ARG A 116 -1.94 4.06 12.91
N LEU A 117 -2.11 5.38 13.01
CA LEU A 117 -2.78 6.18 11.99
C LEU A 117 -2.09 6.06 10.64
N LEU A 118 -0.76 6.19 10.60
CA LEU A 118 0.03 6.04 9.37
C LEU A 118 -0.10 4.64 8.78
N THR A 119 -0.18 3.59 9.60
CA THR A 119 -0.37 2.21 9.13
C THR A 119 -1.77 2.01 8.52
N ARG A 120 -2.80 2.65 9.08
CA ARG A 120 -4.15 2.66 8.49
C ARG A 120 -4.18 3.44 7.16
N GLN A 121 -3.51 4.60 7.10
CA GLN A 121 -3.37 5.36 5.84
C GLN A 121 -2.64 4.54 4.76
N LEU A 122 -1.59 3.81 5.13
CA LEU A 122 -0.91 2.89 4.21
C LEU A 122 -1.87 1.83 3.67
N THR A 123 -2.66 1.22 4.56
CA THR A 123 -3.66 0.20 4.18
C THR A 123 -4.69 0.75 3.20
N ALA A 124 -5.22 1.95 3.46
CA ALA A 124 -6.18 2.61 2.58
C ALA A 124 -5.59 2.92 1.20
N ASN A 125 -4.35 3.43 1.16
CA ASN A 125 -3.67 3.75 -0.09
C ASN A 125 -3.32 2.50 -0.92
N ILE A 126 -2.95 1.39 -0.26
CA ILE A 126 -2.76 0.09 -0.91
C ILE A 126 -4.09 -0.42 -1.47
N ASP A 127 -5.20 -0.28 -0.74
CA ASP A 127 -6.50 -0.72 -1.22
C ASP A 127 -6.97 0.09 -2.43
N GLU A 128 -6.80 1.42 -2.42
CA GLU A 128 -7.10 2.26 -3.58
C GLU A 128 -6.27 1.82 -4.80
N MET A 129 -4.97 1.59 -4.62
CA MET A 129 -4.09 1.07 -5.67
C MET A 129 -4.58 -0.29 -6.19
N ARG A 130 -4.97 -1.21 -5.31
CA ARG A 130 -5.52 -2.52 -5.67
C ARG A 130 -6.80 -2.37 -6.51
N GLN A 131 -7.71 -1.50 -6.11
CA GLN A 131 -8.97 -1.27 -6.84
C GLN A 131 -8.71 -0.72 -8.25
N ARG A 132 -7.77 0.22 -8.40
CA ARG A 132 -7.35 0.75 -9.70
C ARG A 132 -6.75 -0.33 -10.59
N LEU A 133 -5.87 -1.15 -10.03
CA LEU A 133 -5.33 -2.32 -10.73
C LEU A 133 -6.45 -3.29 -11.15
N ALA A 134 -7.41 -3.59 -10.27
CA ALA A 134 -8.54 -4.46 -10.59
C ALA A 134 -9.36 -3.93 -11.77
N LYS A 135 -9.60 -2.62 -11.85
CA LYS A 135 -10.32 -1.97 -12.96
C LYS A 135 -9.60 -2.09 -14.30
N THR A 136 -8.26 -2.10 -14.28
CA THR A 136 -7.45 -2.21 -15.49
C THR A 136 -7.14 -3.65 -15.88
N ALA A 137 -7.24 -4.60 -14.94
CA ALA A 137 -6.87 -6.00 -15.12
C ALA A 137 -7.49 -6.72 -16.33
N PRO A 138 -8.76 -6.48 -16.71
CA PRO A 138 -9.33 -7.11 -17.91
C PRO A 138 -8.64 -6.76 -19.23
N ARG A 139 -7.78 -5.73 -19.24
CA ARG A 139 -7.09 -5.23 -20.44
C ARG A 139 -5.61 -5.63 -20.49
N TRP A 140 -5.12 -6.36 -19.47
CA TRP A 140 -3.73 -6.77 -19.39
C TRP A 140 -3.46 -7.90 -20.39
N ASN A 141 -2.34 -7.79 -21.12
CA ASN A 141 -1.86 -8.82 -22.04
C ASN A 141 -0.73 -9.61 -21.37
N ILE A 142 -1.03 -10.31 -20.27
CA ILE A 142 -0.08 -11.00 -19.38
C ILE A 142 -0.56 -12.42 -19.11
#